data_AF-A0A383CWC7-F1
#
_entry.id   AF-A0A383CWC7-F1
#
_cell.length_a   1.000
_cell.length_b   1.000
_cell.length_c   1.000
_cell.angle_alpha   90.00
_cell.angle_beta   90.00
_cell.angle_gamma   90.00
#
_symmetry.space_group_name_H-M   'P 1'
#
loop_
_entity.id
_entity.type
_entity.pdbx_description
1 polymer ?
#
loop_
_entity_poly.entity_id
_entity_poly.type
_entity_poly.pdbx_seq_one_letter_code
_entity_poly.pdbx_strand_id
1 'polypeptide(L)'
;MITDPGKYKEDSAIFIKAEDHKILNKNDCYLSQDYLREFSRFGIDVLFSQHSGAIWYPMVYEYEDIRMKENAKQVKTRLLESFVDIVNTIKPTFVVPYAGPPCFLEDDCFKFNFEENGIFPDQHDFTPKIENKIISKYNMMMPNDDLIIDTQGNIKFENFNHFDFERK
;
A
#
# COMPACT_ATOMS: atom_id res chain seq x y z
N MET A 1 17.79 -6.11 15.53
CA MET A 1 17.28 -6.67 14.27
C MET A 1 16.14 -7.60 14.65
N ILE A 2 14.92 -7.30 14.21
CA ILE A 2 13.75 -8.14 14.45
C ILE A 2 13.64 -9.08 13.25
N THR A 3 13.53 -10.39 13.48
CA THR A 3 13.49 -11.41 12.42
C THR A 3 12.25 -12.27 12.56
N ASP A 4 11.37 -12.27 11.56
CA ASP A 4 10.21 -13.16 11.48
C ASP A 4 10.66 -14.57 11.04
N PRO A 5 10.39 -15.64 11.80
CA PRO A 5 10.76 -17.01 11.41
C PRO A 5 9.93 -17.56 10.23
N GLY A 6 8.91 -16.85 9.75
CA GLY A 6 8.14 -17.17 8.55
C GLY A 6 8.96 -17.05 7.27
N LYS A 7 9.64 -18.15 6.89
CA LYS A 7 10.52 -18.30 5.71
C LYS A 7 9.85 -18.14 4.32
N TYR A 8 8.96 -17.19 4.10
CA TYR A 8 8.34 -16.99 2.78
C TYR A 8 9.09 -15.96 1.93
N LYS A 9 9.71 -14.94 2.54
CA LYS A 9 10.56 -13.93 1.90
C LYS A 9 11.54 -13.33 2.91
N GLU A 10 12.78 -13.11 2.50
CA GLU A 10 13.74 -12.28 3.26
C GLU A 10 13.57 -10.83 2.82
N ASP A 11 12.69 -10.10 3.52
CA ASP A 11 12.45 -8.67 3.31
C ASP A 11 12.59 -7.92 4.62
N SER A 12 12.65 -6.59 4.55
CA SER A 12 12.74 -5.72 5.73
C SER A 12 11.74 -4.58 5.68
N ALA A 13 11.16 -4.27 6.83
CA ALA A 13 10.51 -3.00 7.11
C ALA A 13 11.47 -2.07 7.86
N ILE A 14 11.29 -0.76 7.73
CA ILE A 14 12.03 0.24 8.51
C ILE A 14 11.09 0.92 9.51
N PHE A 15 11.48 0.86 10.78
CA PHE A 15 10.82 1.58 11.87
C PHE A 15 11.76 2.66 12.38
N ILE A 16 11.28 3.91 12.37
CA ILE A 16 12.02 5.08 12.82
C ILE A 16 11.29 5.65 14.04
N LYS A 17 12.01 5.74 15.16
CA LYS A 17 11.55 6.40 16.38
C LYS A 17 12.41 7.64 16.62
N ALA A 18 11.80 8.81 16.45
CA ALA A 18 12.30 10.08 16.96
C ALA A 18 11.73 10.35 18.37
N GLU A 19 12.09 11.48 18.98
CA GLU A 19 11.59 11.85 20.32
C GLU A 19 10.06 11.91 20.36
N ASP A 20 9.45 12.60 19.38
CA ASP A 20 8.01 12.84 19.35
C ASP A 20 7.24 11.98 18.33
N HIS A 21 7.94 11.27 17.45
CA HIS A 21 7.33 10.61 16.29
C HIS A 21 7.81 9.19 16.05
N LYS A 22 6.88 8.35 15.58
CA LYS A 22 7.09 6.95 15.26
C LYS A 22 6.56 6.66 13.86
N ILE A 23 7.47 6.35 12.94
CA ILE A 23 7.17 6.09 11.54
C ILE A 23 7.47 4.63 11.24
N LEU A 24 6.53 3.93 10.62
CA LEU A 24 6.74 2.59 10.12
C LEU A 24 6.58 2.61 8.60
N ASN A 25 7.66 2.38 7.86
CA ASN A 25 7.57 2.04 6.46
C ASN A 25 7.71 0.52 6.31
N LYS A 26 6.56 -0.14 6.11
CA LYS A 26 6.45 -1.58 5.90
C LYS A 26 6.86 -1.98 4.48
N ASN A 27 6.80 -1.07 3.52
CA ASN A 27 6.88 -1.39 2.10
C ASN A 27 5.93 -2.57 1.76
N ASP A 28 6.41 -3.58 1.03
CA ASP A 28 5.75 -4.86 0.76
C ASP A 28 6.18 -6.00 1.71
N CYS A 29 6.97 -5.70 2.75
CA CYS A 29 7.48 -6.69 3.70
C CYS A 29 6.32 -7.37 4.45
N TYR A 30 6.33 -8.70 4.52
CA TYR A 30 5.38 -9.44 5.34
C TYR A 30 5.72 -9.26 6.83
N LEU A 31 4.71 -8.94 7.63
CA LEU A 31 4.82 -8.92 9.10
C LEU A 31 3.71 -9.81 9.65
N SER A 32 4.07 -10.75 10.53
CA SER A 32 3.09 -11.56 11.25
C SER A 32 2.12 -10.71 12.07
N GLN A 33 0.95 -11.28 12.38
CA GLN A 33 -0.08 -10.61 13.19
C GLN A 33 0.43 -10.18 14.57
N ASP A 34 1.40 -10.91 15.15
CA ASP A 34 1.97 -10.55 16.45
C ASP A 34 2.83 -9.28 16.34
N TYR A 35 3.61 -9.13 15.26
CA TYR A 35 4.35 -7.89 14.99
C TYR A 35 3.42 -6.71 14.72
N LEU A 36 2.34 -6.91 13.95
CA LEU A 36 1.35 -5.84 13.72
C LEU A 36 0.73 -5.36 15.04
N ARG A 37 0.41 -6.29 15.95
CA ARG A 37 -0.10 -5.96 17.30
C ARG A 37 0.95 -5.28 18.17
N GLU A 38 2.23 -5.64 18.03
CA GLU A 38 3.33 -4.98 18.73
C GLU A 38 3.47 -3.51 18.29
N PHE A 39 3.43 -3.25 16.98
CA PHE A 39 3.42 -1.87 16.45
C PHE A 39 2.20 -1.08 16.90
N SER A 40 1.03 -1.71 17.01
CA SER A 40 -0.15 -1.06 17.58
C SER A 40 0.07 -0.60 19.03
N ARG A 41 0.75 -1.41 19.85
CA ARG A 41 1.08 -1.06 21.25
C ARG A 41 2.10 0.07 21.34
N PHE A 42 3.05 0.17 20.39
CA PHE A 42 4.00 1.27 20.34
C PHE A 42 3.37 2.61 19.92
N GLY A 43 2.27 2.54 19.17
CA GLY A 43 1.62 3.68 18.53
C GLY A 43 2.44 4.16 17.33
N ILE A 44 1.80 4.23 16.16
CA ILE A 44 2.44 4.66 14.91
C ILE A 44 1.79 5.94 14.43
N ASP A 45 2.60 6.94 14.13
CA ASP A 45 2.11 8.22 13.62
C ASP A 45 1.87 8.15 12.12
N VAL A 46 2.82 7.58 11.38
CA VAL A 46 2.73 7.39 9.93
C VAL A 46 3.10 5.97 9.55
N LEU A 47 2.18 5.29 8.88
CA LEU A 47 2.38 3.96 8.30
C LEU A 47 2.46 4.08 6.77
N PHE A 48 3.54 3.60 6.17
CA PHE A 48 3.59 3.33 4.73
C PHE A 48 3.37 1.84 4.51
N SER A 49 2.36 1.48 3.70
CA SER A 49 2.02 0.08 3.44
C SER A 49 1.66 -0.14 1.98
N GLN A 50 2.12 -1.27 1.42
CA GLN A 50 1.74 -1.72 0.09
C GLN A 50 0.23 -1.79 -0.09
N HIS A 51 -0.27 -1.15 -1.15
CA HIS A 51 -1.69 -1.26 -1.54
C HIS A 51 -1.90 -2.00 -2.87
N SER A 52 -0.88 -2.04 -3.72
CA SER A 52 -0.92 -2.67 -5.03
C SER A 52 0.18 -3.72 -5.15
N GLY A 53 -0.15 -4.87 -5.75
CA GLY A 53 0.78 -5.99 -5.90
C GLY A 53 1.83 -5.72 -6.98
N ALA A 54 2.84 -6.59 -7.04
CA ALA A 54 3.82 -6.63 -8.13
C ALA A 54 4.00 -8.09 -8.59
N ILE A 55 2.91 -8.71 -9.05
CA ILE A 55 2.90 -10.09 -9.53
C ILE A 55 2.26 -10.16 -10.91
N TRP A 56 2.80 -11.04 -11.76
CA TRP A 56 2.29 -11.23 -13.12
C TRP A 56 0.99 -12.04 -13.18
N TYR A 57 0.68 -12.80 -12.13
CA TYR A 57 -0.56 -13.58 -12.05
C TYR A 57 -1.78 -12.64 -11.87
N PRO A 58 -2.87 -12.82 -12.62
CA PRO A 58 -3.10 -13.84 -13.68
C PRO A 58 -2.83 -13.32 -15.10
N MET A 59 -2.38 -12.08 -15.27
CA MET A 59 -2.36 -11.32 -16.52
C MET A 59 -1.53 -11.93 -17.66
N VAL A 60 -0.46 -12.68 -17.33
CA VAL A 60 0.43 -13.30 -18.33
C VAL A 60 0.23 -14.82 -18.45
N TYR A 61 -0.78 -15.36 -17.79
CA TYR A 61 -1.06 -16.80 -17.77
C TYR A 61 -2.07 -17.15 -18.87
N GLU A 62 -1.94 -18.34 -19.45
CA GLU A 62 -2.85 -18.87 -20.46
C GLU A 62 -4.20 -19.26 -19.82
N TYR A 63 -5.05 -18.27 -19.58
CA TYR A 63 -6.43 -18.44 -19.15
C TYR A 63 -7.40 -17.89 -20.18
N GLU A 64 -8.61 -18.43 -20.22
CA GLU A 64 -9.73 -17.75 -20.87
C GLU A 64 -9.99 -16.40 -20.19
N ASP A 65 -10.40 -15.39 -20.96
CA ASP A 65 -10.58 -14.01 -20.48
C ASP A 65 -11.46 -13.90 -19.24
N ILE A 66 -12.54 -14.70 -19.18
CA ILE A 66 -13.46 -14.72 -18.04
C ILE A 66 -12.71 -15.18 -16.79
N ARG A 67 -11.92 -16.24 -16.91
CA ARG A 67 -11.15 -16.81 -15.80
C ARG A 67 -10.03 -15.88 -15.34
N MET A 68 -9.35 -15.21 -16.28
CA MET A 68 -8.35 -14.19 -15.97
C MET A 68 -8.98 -13.06 -15.14
N LYS A 69 -10.14 -12.53 -15.56
CA LYS A 69 -10.85 -11.46 -14.86
C LYS A 69 -11.30 -11.88 -13.45
N GLU A 70 -11.83 -13.09 -13.30
CA GLU A 70 -12.18 -13.64 -11.99
C GLU A 70 -10.99 -13.73 -11.05
N ASN A 71 -9.86 -14.25 -11.55
CA ASN A 71 -8.62 -14.38 -10.78
C ASN A 71 -8.07 -13.00 -10.41
N ALA A 72 -8.08 -12.03 -11.33
CA ALA A 72 -7.60 -10.69 -11.08
C ALA A 72 -8.44 -10.00 -10.00
N LYS A 73 -9.77 -10.16 -10.06
CA LYS A 73 -10.68 -9.67 -9.02
C LYS A 73 -10.37 -10.28 -7.65
N GLN A 74 -10.14 -11.59 -7.57
CA GLN A 74 -9.79 -12.26 -6.31
C GLN A 74 -8.48 -11.71 -5.72
N VAL A 75 -7.45 -11.51 -6.55
CA VAL A 75 -6.17 -10.94 -6.11
C VAL A 75 -6.35 -9.51 -5.60
N LYS A 76 -7.07 -8.65 -6.33
CA LYS A 76 -7.37 -7.28 -5.90
C LYS A 76 -8.11 -7.23 -4.56
N THR A 77 -9.13 -8.08 -4.39
CA THR A 77 -9.86 -8.18 -3.13
C THR A 77 -8.94 -8.57 -1.98
N ARG A 78 -8.07 -9.57 -2.18
CA ARG A 78 -7.12 -10.02 -1.15
C ARG A 78 -6.12 -8.92 -0.78
N LEU A 79 -5.58 -8.19 -1.75
CA LEU A 79 -4.66 -7.07 -1.50
C LEU A 79 -5.35 -5.95 -0.70
N LEU A 80 -6.56 -5.58 -1.10
CA LEU A 80 -7.38 -4.60 -0.40
C LEU A 80 -7.68 -5.03 1.05
N GLU A 81 -8.14 -6.27 1.24
CA GLU A 81 -8.43 -6.82 2.57
C GLU A 81 -7.17 -6.88 3.44
N SER A 82 -6.04 -7.27 2.87
CA SER A 82 -4.76 -7.28 3.58
C SER A 82 -4.34 -5.87 4.01
N PHE A 83 -4.48 -4.87 3.14
CA PHE A 83 -4.18 -3.48 3.50
C PHE A 83 -5.08 -3.00 4.65
N VAL A 84 -6.39 -3.22 4.54
CA VAL A 84 -7.37 -2.84 5.57
C VAL A 84 -7.07 -3.52 6.91
N ASP A 85 -6.75 -4.82 6.90
CA ASP A 85 -6.41 -5.58 8.10
C ASP A 85 -5.15 -5.04 8.78
N ILE A 86 -4.09 -4.75 8.00
CA ILE A 86 -2.85 -4.15 8.50
C ILE A 86 -3.13 -2.81 9.17
N VAL A 87 -3.85 -1.91 8.48
CA VAL A 87 -4.14 -0.57 8.98
C VAL A 87 -5.00 -0.62 10.24
N ASN A 88 -6.04 -1.46 10.26
CA ASN A 88 -6.93 -1.57 11.42
C ASN A 88 -6.30 -2.31 12.61
N THR A 89 -5.29 -3.13 12.36
CA THR A 89 -4.52 -3.79 13.42
C THR A 89 -3.51 -2.83 14.04
N ILE A 90 -2.72 -2.13 13.23
CA ILE A 90 -1.70 -1.17 13.71
C ILE A 90 -2.36 0.08 14.30
N LYS A 91 -3.44 0.56 13.67
CA LYS A 91 -4.16 1.81 14.00
C LYS A 91 -3.26 3.05 14.00
N PRO A 92 -2.52 3.32 12.90
CA PRO A 92 -1.69 4.50 12.83
C PRO A 92 -2.54 5.79 12.80
N THR A 93 -1.96 6.94 13.15
CA THR A 93 -2.63 8.23 12.99
C THR A 93 -2.90 8.52 11.51
N PHE A 94 -1.88 8.33 10.67
CA PHE A 94 -1.95 8.42 9.21
C PHE A 94 -1.44 7.13 8.54
N VAL A 95 -2.09 6.72 7.45
CA VAL A 95 -1.58 5.74 6.52
C VAL A 95 -1.33 6.36 5.14
N VAL A 96 -0.20 6.03 4.53
CA VAL A 96 0.12 6.35 3.15
C VAL A 96 0.10 5.03 2.36
N PRO A 97 -0.87 4.83 1.44
CA PRO A 97 -0.78 3.77 0.44
C PRO A 97 0.52 3.93 -0.35
N TYR A 98 1.37 2.92 -0.29
CA TYR A 98 2.74 2.97 -0.81
C TYR A 98 3.04 1.72 -1.64
N ALA A 99 4.28 1.61 -2.13
CA ALA A 99 4.80 0.44 -2.85
C ALA A 99 3.90 -0.04 -4.02
N GLY A 100 3.42 0.89 -4.83
CA GLY A 100 2.65 0.63 -6.04
C GLY A 100 1.75 1.82 -6.43
N PRO A 101 0.94 1.67 -7.49
CA PRO A 101 1.04 0.59 -8.48
C PRO A 101 2.34 0.68 -9.31
N PRO A 102 2.77 -0.41 -9.97
CA PRO A 102 3.75 -0.30 -11.04
C PRO A 102 3.22 0.59 -12.17
N CYS A 103 4.13 1.21 -12.92
CA CYS A 103 3.84 1.94 -14.14
C CYS A 103 4.45 1.20 -15.32
N PHE A 104 3.61 0.73 -16.24
CA PHE A 104 4.04 0.05 -17.46
C PHE A 104 4.13 1.06 -18.60
N LEU A 105 5.28 1.12 -19.26
CA LEU A 105 5.53 2.09 -20.34
C LEU A 105 5.63 1.40 -21.71
N GLU A 106 5.80 0.09 -21.72
CA GLU A 106 5.86 -0.74 -22.92
C GLU A 106 4.47 -0.98 -23.50
N ASP A 107 4.34 -0.89 -24.83
CA ASP A 107 3.06 -1.00 -25.55
C ASP A 107 2.29 -2.30 -25.23
N ASP A 108 3.01 -3.42 -25.05
CA ASP A 108 2.41 -4.73 -24.77
C ASP A 108 1.91 -4.88 -23.33
N CYS A 109 2.45 -4.08 -22.41
CA CYS A 109 2.11 -4.07 -20.99
C CYS A 109 1.24 -2.87 -20.59
N PHE A 110 1.13 -1.84 -21.43
CA PHE A 110 0.48 -0.57 -21.10
C PHE A 110 -0.97 -0.75 -20.64
N LYS A 111 -1.69 -1.71 -21.23
CA LYS A 111 -3.05 -2.09 -20.82
C LYS A 111 -3.18 -2.46 -19.35
N PHE A 112 -2.11 -2.94 -18.70
CA PHE A 112 -2.13 -3.35 -17.28
C PHE A 112 -2.09 -2.18 -16.31
N ASN A 113 -1.85 -0.95 -16.78
CA ASN A 113 -2.06 0.24 -15.97
C ASN A 113 -3.54 0.42 -15.61
N PHE A 114 -4.48 -0.18 -16.35
CA PHE A 114 -5.93 -0.03 -16.17
C PHE A 114 -6.52 -1.15 -15.30
N GLU A 115 -7.34 -0.79 -14.31
CA GLU A 115 -7.84 -1.72 -13.29
C GLU A 115 -8.60 -2.92 -13.89
N GLU A 116 -9.33 -2.72 -14.99
CA GLU A 116 -10.12 -3.75 -15.66
C GLU A 116 -9.26 -4.84 -16.32
N ASN A 117 -7.98 -4.54 -16.56
CA ASN A 117 -7.06 -5.40 -17.28
C ASN A 117 -6.07 -6.12 -16.35
N GLY A 118 -6.11 -5.85 -15.05
CA GLY A 118 -5.10 -6.39 -14.15
C GLY A 118 -5.42 -6.31 -12.66
N ILE A 119 -4.34 -6.37 -11.88
CA ILE A 119 -4.38 -6.40 -10.41
C ILE A 119 -3.78 -5.15 -9.77
N PHE A 120 -3.49 -4.14 -10.58
CA PHE A 120 -2.75 -2.95 -10.18
C PHE A 120 -3.70 -1.75 -10.11
N PRO A 121 -4.60 -1.67 -9.10
CA PRO A 121 -5.42 -0.47 -8.94
C PRO A 121 -4.48 0.70 -8.67
N ASP A 122 -4.75 1.82 -9.32
CA ASP A 122 -4.08 3.07 -8.98
C ASP A 122 -4.74 3.73 -7.76
N GLN A 123 -4.20 4.88 -7.38
CA GLN A 123 -4.65 5.63 -6.22
C GLN A 123 -6.13 6.02 -6.33
N HIS A 124 -6.61 6.32 -7.54
CA HIS A 124 -8.00 6.70 -7.79
C HIS A 124 -8.93 5.49 -7.65
N ASP A 125 -8.54 4.34 -8.19
CA ASP A 125 -9.30 3.09 -8.07
C ASP A 125 -9.33 2.55 -6.63
N PHE A 126 -8.27 2.80 -5.87
CA PHE A 126 -8.07 2.24 -4.53
C PHE A 126 -8.77 3.04 -3.44
N THR A 127 -8.69 4.37 -3.49
CA THR A 127 -9.15 5.26 -2.40
C THR A 127 -10.61 5.02 -1.99
N PRO A 128 -11.60 5.01 -2.92
CA PRO A 128 -13.00 4.79 -2.57
C PRO A 128 -13.27 3.45 -1.89
N LYS A 129 -12.39 2.45 -2.09
CA LYS A 129 -12.55 1.10 -1.55
C LYS A 129 -12.11 0.98 -0.09
N ILE A 130 -11.35 1.95 0.44
CA ILE A 130 -10.84 1.95 1.81
C ILE A 130 -11.52 2.97 2.75
N GLU A 131 -12.11 4.07 2.25
CA GLU A 131 -12.55 5.19 3.08
C GLU A 131 -13.45 4.79 4.26
N ASN A 132 -14.38 3.85 4.03
CA ASN A 132 -15.31 3.38 5.05
C ASN A 132 -14.86 2.10 5.78
N LYS A 133 -13.63 1.64 5.52
CA LYS A 133 -13.08 0.40 6.05
C LYS A 133 -11.92 0.61 7.00
N ILE A 134 -11.31 1.79 7.02
CA ILE A 134 -10.21 2.13 7.92
C ILE A 134 -10.61 3.25 8.88
N ILE A 135 -10.06 3.21 10.10
CA ILE A 135 -10.24 4.28 11.09
C ILE A 135 -9.17 5.38 10.99
N SER A 136 -8.01 5.02 10.43
CA SER A 136 -6.87 5.92 10.27
C SER A 136 -7.15 6.96 9.19
N LYS A 137 -6.59 8.16 9.36
CA LYS A 137 -6.54 9.13 8.26
C LYS A 137 -5.64 8.55 7.17
N TYR A 138 -5.92 8.85 5.91
CA TYR A 138 -5.03 8.48 4.82
C TYR A 138 -4.53 9.72 4.08
N ASN A 139 -3.34 9.63 3.50
CA ASN A 139 -2.84 10.61 2.53
C ASN A 139 -2.34 9.88 1.29
N MET A 140 -2.81 10.30 0.12
CA MET A 140 -2.40 9.76 -1.17
C MET A 140 -1.24 10.58 -1.70
N MET A 141 -0.01 10.20 -1.32
CA MET A 141 1.19 10.86 -1.83
C MET A 141 1.47 10.43 -3.27
N MET A 142 1.78 11.40 -4.11
CA MET A 142 2.31 11.23 -5.45
C MET A 142 3.84 11.35 -5.44
N PRO A 143 4.54 10.86 -6.48
CA PRO A 143 5.97 11.13 -6.62
C PRO A 143 6.25 12.63 -6.52
N ASN A 144 7.28 13.00 -5.77
CA ASN A 144 7.68 14.39 -5.50
C ASN A 144 6.75 15.17 -4.55
N ASP A 145 5.85 14.50 -3.83
CA ASP A 145 5.16 15.08 -2.66
C ASP A 145 6.02 14.96 -1.40
N ASP A 146 5.83 15.89 -0.45
CA ASP A 146 6.60 15.92 0.79
C ASP A 146 5.77 15.51 2.02
N LEU A 147 6.42 14.75 2.91
CA LEU A 147 5.96 14.53 4.28
C LEU A 147 6.93 15.24 5.23
N ILE A 148 6.44 16.28 5.89
CA ILE A 148 7.19 17.09 6.83
C ILE A 148 6.78 16.70 8.25
N ILE A 149 7.76 16.31 9.05
CA ILE A 149 7.60 15.94 10.45
C ILE A 149 8.60 16.77 11.26
N ASP A 150 8.12 17.55 12.22
CA ASP A 150 8.95 18.45 13.02
C ASP A 150 9.09 18.00 14.48
N THR A 151 9.97 18.67 15.22
CA THR A 151 10.22 18.40 16.65
C THR A 151 9.17 19.04 17.57
N GLN A 152 8.06 19.55 17.02
CA GLN A 152 6.95 20.11 17.78
C GLN A 152 5.73 19.17 17.77
N GLY A 153 5.87 17.97 17.18
CA GLY A 153 4.77 17.03 17.08
C GLY A 153 3.92 17.20 15.82
N ASN A 154 4.28 18.09 14.88
CA ASN A 154 3.46 18.35 13.71
C ASN A 154 3.78 17.37 12.58
N ILE A 155 2.72 16.88 11.93
CA ILE A 155 2.79 16.07 10.71
C ILE A 155 2.04 16.81 9.62
N LYS A 156 2.75 17.17 8.55
CA LYS A 156 2.20 17.89 7.41
C LYS A 156 2.53 17.16 6.12
N PHE A 157 1.50 16.99 5.28
CA PHE A 157 1.67 16.51 3.92
C PHE A 157 1.57 17.71 2.97
N GLU A 158 2.54 17.84 2.07
CA GLU A 158 2.54 18.83 1.00
C GLU A 158 2.40 18.09 -0.34
N ASN A 159 1.14 17.95 -0.79
CA ASN A 159 0.80 17.30 -2.05
C ASN A 159 0.85 18.31 -3.19
N PHE A 160 2.02 18.42 -3.84
CA PHE A 160 2.26 19.37 -4.93
C PHE A 160 1.78 18.83 -6.27
N ASN A 161 1.77 17.51 -6.42
CA ASN A 161 1.57 16.87 -7.70
C ASN A 161 0.14 16.37 -7.81
N HIS A 162 -0.42 16.54 -9.00
CA HIS A 162 -1.72 15.99 -9.36
C HIS A 162 -1.54 15.16 -10.62
N PHE A 163 -2.04 13.93 -10.59
CA PHE A 163 -2.15 13.08 -11.76
C PHE A 163 -3.62 12.97 -12.12
N ASP A 164 -3.94 13.29 -13.37
CA ASP A 164 -5.30 13.15 -13.89
C ASP A 164 -5.54 11.69 -14.28
N PHE A 165 -6.05 10.91 -13.32
CA PHE A 165 -6.32 9.48 -13.50
C PHE A 165 -7.42 9.20 -14.54
N GLU A 166 -8.22 10.19 -14.92
CA GLU A 166 -9.22 10.08 -15.99
C GLU A 166 -8.60 10.17 -17.39
N ARG A 167 -7.33 10.58 -17.50
CA ARG A 167 -6.61 10.75 -18.77
C ARG A 167 -5.44 9.79 -18.97
N LYS A 168 -5.43 8.65 -18.27
CA LYS A 168 -4.38 7.64 -18.43
C LYS A 168 -4.47 6.86 -19.73
#